data_AF-A0A9Q3CE49-F1
#
_entry.id   AF-A0A9Q3CE49-F1
#
_cell.length_a   1.000
_cell.length_b   1.000
_cell.length_c   1.000
_cell.angle_alpha   90.00
_cell.angle_beta   90.00
_cell.angle_gamma   90.00
#
_symmetry.space_group_name_H-M   'P 1'
#
loop_
_entity.id
_entity.type
_entity.pdbx_description
1 polymer ?
#
loop_
_entity_poly.entity_id
_entity_poly.type
_entity_poly.pdbx_seq_one_letter_code
_entity_poly.pdbx_strand_id
1 'polypeptide(L)'
;FPVSLVKPYFQTEEDKFPSRKKNPTPPEIVEVEYPPGPVKKFIKARKIILNGKDQRQYLVRFMNQTADKDKGLAEDAIPDGNLHLRRFRASRRTEQCHQ
;
A
#
# COMPACT_ATOMS: atom_id res chain seq x y z
N PHE A 1 23.36 -39.84 43.98
CA PHE A 1 22.67 -38.56 44.23
C PHE A 1 22.07 -38.05 42.93
N PRO A 2 20.74 -38.05 42.73
CA PRO A 2 20.17 -37.39 41.57
C PRO A 2 20.11 -35.88 41.84
N VAL A 3 20.87 -35.10 41.08
CA VAL A 3 20.75 -33.64 41.06
C VAL A 3 19.62 -33.29 40.10
N SER A 4 18.60 -32.59 40.58
CA SER A 4 17.53 -32.08 39.72
C SER A 4 18.10 -30.98 38.81
N LEU A 5 18.11 -31.23 37.49
CA LEU A 5 18.56 -30.30 36.45
C LEU A 5 17.53 -29.17 36.18
N VAL A 6 16.76 -28.77 37.19
CA VAL A 6 15.76 -27.71 37.02
C VAL A 6 16.40 -26.40 37.41
N LYS A 7 16.65 -25.54 36.42
CA LYS A 7 17.10 -24.17 36.66
C LYS A 7 15.89 -23.33 37.07
N PRO A 8 15.91 -22.69 38.25
CA PRO A 8 14.86 -21.75 38.63
C PRO A 8 14.97 -20.49 37.76
N TYR A 9 13.90 -20.16 37.04
CA TYR A 9 13.79 -18.90 36.32
C TYR A 9 13.22 -17.84 37.26
N PHE A 10 14.05 -16.88 37.66
CA PHE A 10 13.61 -15.71 38.44
C PHE A 10 13.20 -14.57 37.53
N GLN A 11 12.22 -13.78 37.97
CA GLN A 11 11.91 -12.51 37.31
C GLN A 11 13.10 -11.56 37.46
N THR A 12 13.35 -10.78 36.41
CA THR A 12 14.52 -9.90 36.38
C THR A 12 14.20 -8.62 37.13
N GLU A 13 14.87 -8.40 38.27
CA GLU A 13 14.81 -7.13 39.01
C GLU A 13 15.53 -6.03 38.22
N GLU A 14 14.81 -4.98 37.82
CA GLU A 14 15.33 -3.87 37.00
C GLU A 14 16.43 -3.07 37.73
N ASP A 15 16.34 -2.95 39.06
CA ASP A 15 17.31 -2.21 39.90
C ASP A 15 18.69 -2.88 39.95
N LYS A 16 18.76 -4.20 39.79
CA LYS A 16 20.01 -4.96 39.91
C LYS A 16 20.81 -4.98 38.61
N PHE A 17 20.16 -4.74 37.47
CA PHE A 17 20.78 -4.77 36.14
C PHE A 17 20.29 -3.60 35.28
N PRO A 18 20.70 -2.36 35.61
CA PRO A 18 20.22 -1.14 34.95
C PRO A 18 20.62 -1.04 33.46
N SER A 19 21.57 -1.87 33.01
CA SER A 19 21.98 -2.01 31.61
C SER A 19 21.08 -2.92 30.78
N ARG A 20 20.16 -3.66 31.41
CA ARG A 20 19.14 -4.49 30.74
C ARG A 20 17.92 -3.64 30.34
N LYS A 21 18.16 -2.50 29.70
CA LYS A 21 17.07 -1.62 29.25
C LYS A 21 16.29 -2.30 28.13
N LYS A 22 14.97 -2.13 28.17
CA LYS A 22 13.97 -2.71 27.26
C LYS A 22 14.40 -2.52 25.81
N ASN A 23 14.18 -3.55 24.98
CA ASN A 23 14.50 -3.56 23.56
C ASN A 23 14.06 -2.24 22.90
N PRO A 24 14.88 -1.65 22.01
CA PRO A 24 14.50 -0.44 21.31
C PRO A 24 13.19 -0.68 20.56
N THR A 25 12.23 0.21 20.76
CA THR A 25 10.97 0.20 20.01
C THR A 25 11.30 0.34 18.52
N PRO A 26 10.79 -0.55 17.64
CA PRO A 26 10.98 -0.39 16.21
C PRO A 26 10.45 0.98 15.76
N PRO A 27 11.12 1.66 14.82
CA PRO A 27 10.60 2.91 14.28
C PRO A 27 9.25 2.66 13.60
N GLU A 28 8.33 3.60 13.78
CA GLU A 28 7.04 3.59 13.10
C GLU A 28 7.26 3.79 11.59
N ILE A 29 6.73 2.88 10.77
CA ILE A 29 6.87 2.93 9.32
C ILE A 29 5.89 4.00 8.81
N VAL A 30 6.39 5.21 8.57
CA VAL A 30 5.60 6.26 7.94
C VAL A 30 5.58 6.00 6.44
N GLU A 31 4.41 5.67 5.89
CA GLU A 31 4.23 5.64 4.44
C GLU A 31 4.39 7.06 3.90
N VAL A 32 5.55 7.36 3.32
CA VAL A 32 5.80 8.64 2.66
C VAL A 32 4.87 8.72 1.45
N GLU A 33 3.79 9.50 1.57
CA GLU A 33 2.93 9.84 0.46
C GLU A 33 3.69 10.78 -0.48
N TYR A 34 4.36 10.21 -1.47
CA TYR A 34 4.93 11.00 -2.56
C TYR A 34 3.79 11.66 -3.34
N PRO A 35 3.95 12.93 -3.74
CA PRO A 35 3.02 13.56 -4.66
C PRO A 35 2.89 12.67 -5.91
N PRO A 36 1.68 12.50 -6.45
CA PRO A 36 1.48 11.63 -7.60
C PRO A 36 2.33 12.16 -8.76
N GLY A 37 3.33 11.38 -9.17
CA GLY A 37 4.13 11.67 -10.36
C GLY A 37 3.26 11.64 -11.63
N PRO A 38 3.84 11.88 -12.81
CA PRO A 38 3.09 11.79 -14.05
C PRO A 38 2.50 10.38 -14.24
N VAL A 39 1.28 10.31 -14.76
CA VAL A 39 0.59 9.04 -15.01
C VAL A 39 1.28 8.29 -16.16
N LYS A 40 1.51 6.99 -15.98
CA LYS A 40 2.01 6.11 -17.04
C LYS A 40 0.88 5.53 -17.85
N LYS A 41 -0.06 4.86 -17.18
CA LYS A 41 -1.22 4.23 -17.83
C LYS A 41 -2.31 3.88 -16.83
N PHE A 42 -3.51 3.72 -17.36
CA PHE A 42 -4.63 3.08 -16.68
C PHE A 42 -4.62 1.57 -16.93
N ILE A 43 -4.86 0.79 -15.88
CA ILE A 43 -4.82 -0.68 -15.94
C ILE A 43 -6.24 -1.24 -15.93
N LYS A 44 -7.05 -0.81 -14.97
CA LYS A 44 -8.41 -1.30 -14.75
C LYS A 44 -9.34 -0.13 -14.40
N ALA A 45 -10.61 -0.31 -14.74
CA ALA A 45 -11.68 0.53 -14.27
C ALA A 45 -12.67 -0.34 -13.48
N ARG A 46 -13.19 0.17 -12.38
CA ARG A 46 -14.27 -0.44 -11.61
C ARG A 46 -15.31 0.62 -11.23
N LYS A 47 -16.56 0.20 -11.06
CA LYS A 47 -17.59 1.04 -10.46
C LYS A 47 -17.59 0.80 -8.95
N ILE A 48 -17.66 1.87 -8.17
CA ILE A 48 -17.75 1.83 -6.72
C ILE A 48 -18.89 2.74 -6.27
N ILE A 49 -19.51 2.40 -5.14
CA ILE A 49 -20.47 3.28 -4.48
C ILE A 49 -19.74 3.90 -3.30
N LEU A 50 -19.45 5.19 -3.37
CA LEU A 50 -18.81 5.94 -2.29
C LEU A 50 -19.80 7.00 -1.82
N ASN A 51 -20.11 7.03 -0.52
CA ASN A 51 -21.08 7.98 0.08
C ASN A 51 -22.45 7.98 -0.61
N GLY A 52 -22.93 6.80 -1.01
CA GLY A 52 -24.22 6.64 -1.69
C GLY A 52 -24.24 7.14 -3.14
N LYS A 53 -23.09 7.52 -3.71
CA LYS A 53 -22.96 7.95 -5.10
C LYS A 53 -22.18 6.92 -5.90
N ASP A 54 -22.69 6.61 -7.08
CA ASP A 54 -21.98 5.79 -8.06
C ASP A 54 -20.81 6.59 -8.63
N GLN A 55 -19.60 6.08 -8.42
CA GLN A 55 -18.37 6.67 -8.92
C GLN A 55 -17.55 5.63 -9.68
N ARG A 56 -16.78 6.10 -10.67
CA ARG A 56 -15.82 5.26 -11.39
C ARG A 56 -14.45 5.44 -10.75
N GLN A 57 -13.86 4.31 -10.37
CA GLN A 57 -12.50 4.27 -9.86
C GLN A 57 -11.59 3.61 -10.90
N TYR A 58 -10.44 4.22 -11.10
CA TYR A 58 -9.45 3.80 -12.06
C TYR A 58 -8.18 3.36 -11.34
N LEU A 59 -7.64 2.20 -11.70
CA LEU A 59 -6.35 1.73 -11.23
C LEU A 59 -5.25 2.35 -12.09
N VAL A 60 -4.45 3.22 -11.48
CA VAL A 60 -3.46 4.06 -12.14
C VAL A 60 -2.05 3.59 -11.79
N ARG A 61 -1.22 3.44 -12.82
CA ARG A 61 0.22 3.27 -12.65
C ARG A 61 0.92 4.59 -12.92
N PHE A 62 1.75 5.01 -11.98
CA PHE A 62 2.59 6.19 -12.11
C PHE A 62 3.93 5.88 -12.78
N MET A 63 4.55 6.90 -13.38
CA MET A 63 5.90 6.77 -13.92
C MET A 63 6.89 6.42 -12.82
N ASN A 64 7.85 5.56 -13.16
CA ASN A 64 8.92 5.12 -12.26
C ASN A 64 8.44 4.44 -10.96
N GLN A 65 7.18 4.00 -10.92
CA GLN A 65 6.62 3.23 -9.81
C GLN A 65 6.37 1.77 -10.22
N THR A 66 6.65 0.87 -9.29
CA THR A 66 6.39 -0.58 -9.40
C THR A 66 4.90 -0.87 -9.30
N ALA A 67 4.47 -2.04 -9.77
CA ALA A 67 3.09 -2.50 -9.71
C ALA A 67 2.48 -2.47 -8.31
N ASP A 68 3.28 -2.67 -7.27
CA ASP A 68 2.83 -2.66 -5.87
C ASP A 68 2.35 -1.28 -5.41
N LYS A 69 2.72 -0.21 -6.14
CA LYS A 69 2.34 1.18 -5.85
C LYS A 69 1.20 1.68 -6.73
N ASP A 70 0.54 0.81 -7.49
CA ASP A 70 -0.61 1.20 -8.30
C ASP A 70 -1.77 1.66 -7.40
N LYS A 71 -2.29 2.87 -7.63
CA LYS A 71 -3.35 3.46 -6.80
C LYS A 71 -4.69 3.48 -7.51
N GLY A 72 -5.76 3.18 -6.76
CA GLY A 72 -7.14 3.32 -7.20
C GLY A 72 -7.64 4.74 -6.98
N LEU A 73 -7.76 5.54 -8.03
CA LEU A 73 -8.13 6.95 -7.94
C LEU A 73 -9.46 7.23 -8.66
N ALA A 74 -10.20 8.23 -8.18
CA ALA A 74 -11.34 8.79 -8.89
C ALA A 74 -10.87 9.62 -10.10
N GLU A 75 -11.75 9.83 -11.08
CA GLU A 75 -11.45 10.58 -12.32
C GLU A 75 -10.86 11.97 -12.04
N ASP A 76 -11.40 12.68 -11.04
CA ASP A 76 -11.00 14.04 -10.68
C ASP A 76 -9.65 14.13 -9.96
N ALA A 77 -9.22 13.04 -9.32
CA ALA A 77 -7.98 13.01 -8.53
C ALA A 77 -6.74 12.69 -9.36
N ILE A 78 -6.87 12.55 -10.68
CA ILE A 78 -5.80 12.06 -11.56
C ILE A 78 -5.24 13.21 -12.40
N PRO A 79 -3.94 13.51 -12.31
CA PRO A 79 -3.31 14.50 -13.17
C PRO A 79 -3.30 14.03 -14.63
N ASP A 80 -3.69 14.90 -15.56
CA ASP A 80 -3.82 14.61 -16.99
C ASP A 80 -4.68 13.35 -17.30
N GLY A 81 -5.69 13.10 -16.44
CA GLY A 81 -6.55 11.92 -16.53
C GLY A 81 -7.25 11.79 -17.89
N ASN A 82 -7.75 12.89 -18.45
CA ASN A 82 -8.51 12.89 -19.70
C ASN A 82 -7.76 12.30 -20.91
N LEU A 83 -6.49 12.65 -21.10
CA LEU A 83 -5.67 12.15 -22.20
C LEU A 83 -5.48 10.63 -22.08
N HIS A 84 -5.12 10.18 -20.89
CA HIS A 84 -4.84 8.79 -20.59
C HIS A 84 -6.13 7.94 -20.60
N LEU A 85 -7.25 8.48 -20.13
CA LEU A 85 -8.56 7.82 -20.13
C LEU A 85 -9.08 7.64 -21.53
N ARG A 86 -8.87 8.61 -22.43
CA ARG A 86 -9.24 8.48 -23.84
C ARG A 86 -8.52 7.29 -24.49
N ARG A 87 -7.20 7.17 -24.27
CA ARG A 87 -6.40 6.05 -24.77
C ARG A 87 -6.86 4.71 -24.19
N PHE A 88 -7.11 4.66 -22.88
CA PHE A 88 -7.60 3.46 -22.19
C PHE A 88 -9.00 3.02 -22.67
N ARG A 89 -9.92 3.96 -22.86
CA ARG A 89 -11.26 3.68 -23.39
C ARG A 89 -11.18 3.18 -24.84
N ALA A 90 -10.26 3.71 -25.65
CA ALA A 90 -10.04 3.23 -27.01
C ALA A 90 -9.50 1.79 -27.04
N SER A 91 -8.48 1.47 -26.23
CA SER A 91 -7.90 0.12 -26.19
C SER A 91 -8.88 -0.94 -25.69
N ARG A 92 -9.76 -0.58 -24.75
CA ARG A 92 -10.80 -1.50 -24.26
C ARG A 92 -11.84 -1.85 -25.31
N ARG A 93 -12.19 -0.91 -26.20
CA ARG A 93 -13.15 -1.19 -27.30
C ARG A 93 -12.55 -2.14 -28.33
N THR A 94 -11.26 -2.02 -28.64
CA THR A 94 -10.59 -2.92 -29.60
C THR A 94 -10.46 -4.33 -29.04
N GLU A 95 -10.13 -4.47 -27.74
CA GLU A 95 -10.06 -5.78 -27.08
C GLU A 95 -11.40 -6.53 -27.09
N GLN A 96 -12.52 -5.80 -26.94
CA GLN A 96 -13.87 -6.39 -26.95
C GLN A 96 -14.34 -6.81 -28.35
N CYS A 97 -13.76 -6.27 -29.42
CA CYS A 97 -14.15 -6.61 -30.80
C CYS A 97 -13.43 -7.86 -31.34
N HIS A 98 -12.36 -8.30 -30.68
CA HIS A 98 -11.56 -9.47 -31.07
C HIS A 98 -11.87 -10.72 -30.21
N GLN A 99 -12.90 -10.68 -29.38
CA GLN A 99 -13.45 -11.82 -28.63
C GLN A 99 -14.81 -12.18 -29.21
#